data_AF-A0A8T6V2U3-F1
#
_entry.id   AF-A0A8T6V2U3-F1
#
_cell.length_a   1.000
_cell.length_b   1.000
_cell.length_c   1.000
_cell.angle_alpha   90.00
_cell.angle_beta   90.00
_cell.angle_gamma   90.00
#
_symmetry.space_group_name_H-M   'P 1'
#
loop_
_entity.id
_entity.type
_entity.pdbx_description
1 polymer ?
#
loop_
_entity_poly.entity_id
_entity_poly.type
_entity_poly.pdbx_seq_one_letter_code
_entity_poly.pdbx_strand_id
1 'polypeptide(L)' 'FSGTHLLLAAIYGEIGPQEKSRAEVKEIMRLSLDFSLELLRVMNPIKDEETLNRIVEVFSKAGLK' A
#
# COMPACT_ATOMS: atom_id res chain seq x y z
N PHE A 1 9.50 11.01 0.41
CA PHE A 1 8.35 11.09 1.34
C PHE A 1 7.51 9.84 1.12
N SER A 2 7.35 8.99 2.13
CA SER A 2 6.73 7.67 1.99
C SER A 2 5.25 7.73 1.58
N GLY A 3 4.55 8.82 1.91
CA GLY A 3 3.13 8.99 1.56
C GLY A 3 2.85 9.05 0.05
N THR A 4 3.77 9.55 -0.76
CA THR A 4 3.60 9.56 -2.23
C THR A 4 3.68 8.16 -2.81
N HIS A 5 4.61 7.34 -2.32
CA HIS A 5 4.73 5.94 -2.73
C HIS A 5 3.51 5.12 -2.28
N LEU A 6 2.93 5.40 -1.11
CA LEU A 6 1.67 4.78 -0.68
C LEU A 6 0.52 5.08 -1.63
N LEU A 7 0.36 6.34 -2.03
CA LEU A 7 -0.67 6.73 -2.98
C LEU A 7 -0.48 6.04 -4.34
N LEU A 8 0.74 6.03 -4.87
CA LEU A 8 1.04 5.39 -6.16
C LEU A 8 0.86 3.87 -6.11
N ALA A 9 1.29 3.21 -5.03
CA ALA A 9 1.08 1.78 -4.83
C ALA A 9 -0.40 1.40 -4.87
N ALA A 10 -1.25 2.19 -4.19
CA ALA A 10 -2.70 2.00 -4.21
C ALA A 10 -3.28 2.20 -5.62
N ILE A 11 -2.98 3.33 -6.27
CA ILE A 11 -3.50 3.63 -7.62
C ILE A 11 -3.08 2.56 -8.62
N TYR A 12 -1.80 2.18 -8.65
CA TYR A 12 -1.30 1.17 -9.59
C TYR A 12 -1.87 -0.23 -9.34
N GLY A 13 -2.16 -0.56 -8.08
CA GLY A 13 -2.79 -1.83 -7.74
C GLY A 13 -4.25 -1.91 -8.16
N GLU A 14 -4.98 -0.80 -8.10
CA GLU A 14 -6.38 -0.70 -8.53
C GLU A 14 -6.54 -0.72 -10.05
N ILE A 15 -5.63 -0.07 -10.80
CA ILE A 15 -5.76 0.05 -12.27
C ILE A 15 -5.09 -1.09 -13.07
N GLY A 16 -4.42 -2.05 -12.42
CA GLY A 16 -4.09 -3.35 -13.04
C GLY A 16 -2.60 -3.74 -13.18
N PRO A 17 -1.62 -2.88 -13.55
CA PRO A 17 -0.24 -3.32 -13.65
C PRO A 17 0.39 -3.46 -12.27
N GLN A 18 0.24 -4.65 -11.67
CA GLN A 18 0.79 -4.99 -10.35
C GLN A 18 2.30 -4.73 -10.22
N GLU A 19 3.08 -4.78 -11.31
CA GLU A 19 4.52 -4.51 -11.26
C GLU A 19 4.85 -3.11 -10.74
N LYS A 20 4.07 -2.10 -11.16
CA LYS A 20 4.29 -0.73 -10.68
C LYS A 20 3.92 -0.62 -9.20
N SER A 21 2.80 -1.23 -8.80
CA SER A 21 2.43 -1.29 -7.37
C SER A 21 3.50 -1.98 -6.51
N ARG A 22 4.05 -3.12 -6.98
CA ARG A 22 5.18 -3.82 -6.34
C ARG A 22 6.43 -2.94 -6.23
N ALA A 23 6.75 -2.17 -7.26
CA ALA A 23 7.90 -1.27 -7.25
C ALA A 23 7.75 -0.16 -6.19
N GLU A 24 6.56 0.42 -6.07
CA GLU A 24 6.27 1.43 -5.04
C GLU A 24 6.29 0.83 -3.62
N VAL A 25 5.74 -0.37 -3.43
CA VAL A 25 5.83 -1.10 -2.15
C VAL A 25 7.28 -1.37 -1.76
N LYS A 26 8.13 -1.76 -2.72
CA LYS A 26 9.57 -1.94 -2.47
C LYS A 26 10.24 -0.65 -2.00
N GLU A 27 9.85 0.49 -2.56
CA GLU A 27 10.39 1.79 -2.15
C GLU A 27 9.90 2.20 -0.75
N ILE A 28 8.64 1.91 -0.41
CA ILE A 28 8.13 2.08 0.96
C ILE A 28 8.97 1.28 1.96
N MET A 29 9.23 0.00 1.67
CA MET A 29 10.05 -0.85 2.53
C MET A 29 11.51 -0.40 2.61
N ARG A 30 12.05 0.21 1.54
CA ARG A 30 13.38 0.82 1.53
C ARG A 30 13.46 2.05 2.43
N LEU A 31 12.40 2.85 2.47
CA LEU A 31 12.31 4.09 3.26
C LEU A 31 11.91 3.86 4.72
N SER A 32 11.13 2.81 4.98
CA SER A 32 10.59 2.47 6.30
C SER A 32 10.56 0.95 6.48
N LEU A 33 11.60 0.41 7.12
CA LEU A 33 11.76 -1.02 7.37
C LEU A 33 10.61 -1.63 8.19
N ASP A 34 10.00 -0.83 9.07
CA ASP A 34 8.91 -1.27 9.95
C ASP A 34 7.51 -1.09 9.34
N PHE A 35 7.43 -0.72 8.06
CA PHE A 35 6.12 -0.56 7.40
C PHE A 35 5.45 -1.92 7.21
N SER A 36 4.20 -2.06 7.67
CA SER A 36 3.43 -3.31 7.62
C SER A 36 1.98 -3.07 7.22
N LEU A 37 1.26 -4.14 6.87
CA LEU A 37 -0.18 -4.08 6.62
C LEU A 37 -0.97 -3.64 7.86
N GLU A 38 -0.52 -4.00 9.06
CA GLU A 38 -1.14 -3.58 10.32
C GLU A 38 -0.97 -2.07 10.53
N LEU A 39 0.26 -1.56 10.34
CA LEU A 39 0.53 -0.13 10.44
C LEU A 39 -0.28 0.65 9.39
N LEU A 40 -0.37 0.14 8.16
CA LEU A 40 -1.20 0.71 7.10
C LEU A 40 -2.66 0.83 7.53
N ARG A 41 -3.23 -0.19 8.20
CA ARG A 41 -4.61 -0.12 8.72
C ARG A 41 -4.79 0.94 9.81
N VAL A 42 -3.85 1.03 10.74
CA VAL A 42 -3.92 1.96 11.88
C VAL A 42 -3.76 3.41 11.43
N MET A 43 -2.84 3.69 10.50
CA MET A 43 -2.51 5.06 10.09
C MET A 43 -3.44 5.64 9.02
N ASN A 44 -4.20 4.79 8.32
CA ASN A 44 -5.01 5.23 7.20
C ASN A 44 -6.33 5.86 7.69
N PRO A 45 -6.67 7.11 7.27
CA PRO A 45 -7.85 7.82 7.76
C PRO A 45 -9.18 7.34 7.15
N ILE A 46 -9.17 6.34 6.27
CA ILE A 46 -10.36 5.81 5.60
C ILE A 46 -11.27 5.10 6.61
N LYS A 47 -12.49 5.61 6.75
CA LYS A 47 -13.51 5.08 7.68
C LYS A 47 -14.35 3.95 7.08
N ASP A 48 -14.45 3.90 5.76
CA ASP A 48 -15.18 2.85 5.06
C ASP A 48 -14.33 1.56 5.06
N GLU A 49 -14.78 0.55 5.80
CA GLU A 49 -14.03 -0.69 5.99
C GLU A 49 -13.83 -1.45 4.68
N GLU A 50 -14.80 -1.41 3.76
CA GLU A 50 -14.70 -2.08 2.47
C GLU A 50 -13.58 -1.46 1.62
N THR A 51 -13.53 -0.13 1.55
CA THR A 51 -12.45 0.60 0.87
C THR A 51 -11.10 0.36 1.53
N LEU A 52 -11.02 0.36 2.86
CA LEU A 52 -9.78 0.08 3.56
C LEU A 52 -9.30 -1.35 3.28
N ASN A 53 -10.20 -2.33 3.27
CA ASN A 53 -9.86 -3.72 2.97
C ASN A 53 -9.38 -3.90 1.53
N ARG A 54 -9.99 -3.26 0.54
CA ARG A 54 -9.50 -3.25 -0.85
C ARG A 54 -8.07 -2.74 -0.94
N ILE A 55 -7.79 -1.61 -0.29
CA ILE A 55 -6.44 -1.03 -0.28
C ILE A 55 -5.45 -2.00 0.38
N VAL A 56 -5.77 -2.53 1.56
CA VAL A 56 -4.88 -3.49 2.23
C VAL A 56 -4.63 -4.73 1.35
N GLU A 57 -5.63 -5.21 0.63
CA GLU A 57 -5.48 -6.33 -0.30
C GLU A 57 -4.57 -5.97 -1.48
N VAL A 58 -4.66 -4.76 -2.03
CA VAL A 58 -3.73 -4.24 -3.05
C VAL A 58 -2.29 -4.30 -2.54
N PHE A 59 -2.03 -3.79 -1.34
CA PHE A 59 -0.69 -3.79 -0.74
C PHE A 59 -0.18 -5.21 -0.43
N SER A 60 -1.07 -6.08 0.05
CA SER A 60 -0.77 -7.50 0.30
C SER A 60 -0.36 -8.20 -1.01
N LYS A 61 -1.13 -8.02 -2.09
CA LYS A 61 -0.80 -8.56 -3.42
C LYS A 61 0.51 -8.01 -3.97
N ALA A 62 0.83 -6.75 -3.66
CA ALA A 62 2.09 -6.09 -4.02
C ALA A 62 3.30 -6.54 -3.16
N GLY A 63 3.09 -7.40 -2.15
CA GLY A 63 4.15 -8.03 -1.38
C GLY A 63 4.44 -7.38 -0.02
N LEU A 64 3.62 -6.42 0.41
CA LEU A 64 3.68 -5.92 1.77
C LEU A 64 3.10 -6.97 2.73
N LYS A 65 3.75 -7.17 3.89
CA LYS A 65 3.34 -8.12 4.93
C LYS A 65 2.76 -7.41 6.14
#